data_AF-A0A8J7INP8-F1
#
_entry.id   AF-A0A8J7INP8-F1
#
_cell.length_a   1.000
_cell.length_b   1.000
_cell.length_c   1.000
_cell.angle_alpha   90.00
_cell.angle_beta   90.00
_cell.angle_gamma   90.00
#
_symmetry.space_group_name_H-M   'P 1'
#
loop_
_entity.id
_entity.type
_entity.pdbx_description
1 polymer ?
#
loop_
_entity_poly.entity_id
_entity_poly.type
_entity_poly.pdbx_seq_one_letter_code
_entity_poly.pdbx_strand_id
1 'polypeptide(L)' 'MYLARDKNNDLYLFADLPTRGRDCWWAEAGIDGTYLRLKNSLYPEVSWESEPRKVSIVMDTESGE' A
#
# COMPACT_ATOMS: atom_id res chain seq x y z
N MET A 1 -4.16 1.94 -7.21
CA MET A 1 -3.90 1.57 -5.80
C MET A 1 -2.70 2.33 -5.28
N TYR A 2 -2.47 2.33 -3.97
CA TYR A 2 -1.43 3.12 -3.32
C TYR A 2 -0.66 2.28 -2.30
N LEU A 3 0.67 2.33 -2.34
CA LEU A 3 1.53 1.72 -1.34
C LEU A 3 1.96 2.76 -0.31
N ALA A 4 1.86 2.41 0.96
CA ALA A 4 2.42 3.22 2.03
C ALA A 4 2.92 2.35 3.18
N ARG A 5 3.93 2.82 3.91
CA ARG A 5 4.36 2.19 5.16
C ARG A 5 3.83 2.95 6.34
N ASP A 6 3.53 2.27 7.44
CA ASP A 6 3.29 2.90 8.74
C ASP A 6 4.62 3.18 9.48
N LYS A 7 4.54 3.76 10.69
CA LYS A 7 5.74 4.05 11.51
C LYS A 7 6.49 2.79 11.98
N ASN A 8 5.85 1.63 12.00
CA ASN A 8 6.48 0.36 12.35
C ASN A 8 7.14 -0.32 11.15
N ASN A 9 7.21 0.39 10.02
CA ASN A 9 7.78 -0.08 8.76
C ASN A 9 6.94 -1.20 8.09
N ASP A 10 5.68 -1.39 8.50
CA ASP A 10 4.79 -2.34 7.86
C ASP A 10 4.24 -1.79 6.55
N LEU A 11 4.26 -2.61 5.50
CA LEU A 11 3.82 -2.22 4.16
C LEU A 11 2.35 -2.56 3.92
N TYR A 12 1.60 -1.58 3.40
CA TYR A 12 0.20 -1.73 3.07
C TYR A 12 -0.09 -1.28 1.63
N LEU A 13 -1.08 -1.93 1.03
CA LEU A 13 -1.67 -1.59 -0.26
C LEU A 13 -3.10 -1.10 -0.02
N PHE A 14 -3.39 0.13 -0.44
CA PHE A 14 -4.70 0.77 -0.33
C PHE A 14 -5.37 0.84 -1.70
N ALA A 15 -6.69 0.63 -1.73
CA ALA A 15 -7.49 0.81 -2.95
C ALA A 15 -7.44 2.27 -3.43
N ASP A 16 -7.70 3.19 -2.50
CA ASP A 16 -7.73 4.64 -2.69
C ASP A 16 -6.55 5.34 -2.01
N LEU A 17 -6.38 6.64 -2.25
CA LEU A 17 -5.30 7.42 -1.66
C LEU A 17 -5.52 7.51 -0.14
N PRO A 18 -4.63 6.96 0.70
CA PRO A 18 -4.85 7.00 2.13
C PRO A 18 -4.53 8.37 2.72
N THR A 19 -5.15 8.68 3.85
CA THR A 19 -4.86 9.88 4.63
C THR A 19 -3.87 9.57 5.74
N ARG A 20 -2.85 10.41 5.89
CA ARG A 20 -1.82 10.24 6.92
C ARG A 20 -2.38 10.53 8.31
N GLY A 21 -2.40 9.53 9.17
CA GLY A 21 -2.71 9.67 10.60
C GLY A 21 -1.46 9.94 11.43
N ARG A 22 -1.59 9.84 12.76
CA ARG A 22 -0.47 10.02 13.69
C ARG A 22 0.61 8.97 13.51
N ASP A 23 0.22 7.69 13.45
CA ASP A 23 1.14 6.55 13.43
C ASP A 23 0.87 5.55 12.29
N CYS A 24 -0.27 5.69 11.59
CA CYS A 24 -0.71 4.82 10.51
C CYS A 24 -1.40 5.62 9.40
N TRP A 25 -1.60 4.96 8.25
CA TRP A 25 -2.36 5.48 7.11
C TRP A 25 -3.80 4.98 7.19
N TRP A 26 -4.77 5.89 7.04
CA TRP A 26 -6.19 5.58 7.06
C TRP A 26 -6.71 5.49 5.62
N ALA A 27 -7.35 4.37 5.28
CA ALA A 27 -8.26 4.34 4.14
C ALA A 27 -9.48 5.23 4.48
N GLU A 28 -10.10 5.87 3.48
CA GLU A 28 -11.29 6.69 3.71
C GLU A 28 -12.36 5.94 4.51
N ALA A 29 -13.05 6.69 5.36
CA ALA A 29 -13.93 6.18 6.40
C ALA A 29 -15.08 5.34 5.83
N GLY A 30 -15.19 4.08 6.26
CA GLY A 30 -16.45 3.35 6.23
C GLY A 30 -16.40 1.86 5.89
N ILE A 31 -15.27 1.32 5.44
CA ILE A 31 -15.21 -0.10 5.02
C ILE A 31 -13.95 -0.77 5.56
N ASP A 32 -14.13 -1.65 6.53
CA ASP A 32 -13.13 -2.65 6.92
C ASP A 32 -12.81 -3.53 5.69
N GLY A 33 -11.53 -3.63 5.31
CA GLY A 33 -11.07 -4.42 4.16
C GLY A 33 -10.58 -3.62 2.95
N THR A 34 -10.43 -2.30 3.06
CA THR A 34 -9.93 -1.39 1.99
C THR A 34 -8.42 -1.38 1.81
N TYR A 35 -7.69 -2.15 2.64
CA TYR A 35 -6.25 -2.29 2.54
C TYR A 35 -5.78 -3.72 2.79
N LEU A 36 -4.64 -4.06 2.19
CA LEU A 36 -3.96 -5.35 2.38
C LEU A 36 -2.57 -5.10 2.96
N ARG A 37 -2.20 -5.87 3.99
CA ARG A 37 -0.81 -5.90 4.47
C ARG A 37 0.02 -6.80 3.54
N LEU A 38 1.13 -6.27 3.06
CA LEU A 38 2.06 -6.98 2.18
C LEU A 38 3.31 -7.43 2.95
N LYS A 39 4.14 -8.27 2.31
CA LYS A 39 5.47 -8.60 2.84
C LYS A 39 6.35 -7.35 2.86
N ASN A 40 6.95 -7.05 4.00
CA ASN A 40 7.78 -5.85 4.19
C ASN A 40 9.02 -5.80 3.29
N SER A 41 9.49 -6.94 2.78
CA SER A 41 10.61 -7.04 1.84
C SER A 41 10.29 -6.50 0.44
N LEU A 42 9.01 -6.34 0.11
CA LEU A 42 8.58 -5.73 -1.15
C LEU A 42 8.71 -4.21 -1.05
N TYR A 43 9.08 -3.56 -2.15
CA TYR A 43 9.18 -2.10 -2.25
C TYR A 43 9.96 -1.44 -1.10
N PRO A 44 11.26 -1.76 -0.94
CA PRO A 44 12.11 -1.21 0.13
C PRO A 44 12.30 0.31 0.06
N GLU A 45 12.03 0.91 -1.10
CA GLU A 45 12.12 2.35 -1.32
C GLU A 45 10.93 3.14 -0.75
N VAL A 46 9.81 2.48 -0.43
CA VAL A 46 8.66 3.11 0.23
C VAL A 46 8.96 3.22 1.72
N SER A 47 8.78 4.40 2.30
CA SER A 47 9.01 4.67 3.73
C SER A 47 7.82 5.36 4.37
N TRP A 48 7.78 5.40 5.71
CA TRP A 48 6.75 6.18 6.42
C TRP A 48 6.78 7.66 6.00
N GLU A 49 7.96 8.22 5.75
CA GLU A 49 8.14 9.65 5.42
C GLU A 49 7.80 10.02 3.97
N SER A 50 7.72 9.03 3.07
CA SER A 50 7.31 9.27 1.70
C SER A 50 5.80 9.36 1.54
N GLU A 51 5.36 10.12 0.54
CA GLU A 51 3.97 10.10 0.09
C GLU A 51 3.55 8.71 -0.42
N PRO A 52 2.25 8.34 -0.32
CA PRO A 52 1.77 7.06 -0.82
C PRO A 52 2.08 6.88 -2.31
N ARG A 53 2.75 5.78 -2.65
CA ARG A 53 3.18 5.51 -4.02
C ARG A 53 2.06 4.89 -4.83
N LYS A 54 1.63 5.56 -5.90
CA LYS A 54 0.64 5.02 -6.83
C LYS A 54 1.20 3.81 -7.58
N VAL A 55 0.41 2.74 -7.62
CA VAL A 55 0.72 1.48 -8.32
C VAL A 55 -0.51 0.92 -9.05
N SER A 56 -0.24 0.05 -10.01
CA SER A 56 -1.25 -0.69 -10.77
C SER A 56 -0.99 -2.18 -10.64
N ILE A 57 -2.06 -2.97 -10.52
CA ILE A 57 -1.97 -4.42 -10.65
C ILE A 57 -1.88 -4.74 -12.13
N VAL A 58 -0.91 -5.56 -12.50
CA VAL A 58 -0.80 -6.14 -13.84
C VAL A 58 -1.18 -7.60 -13.75
N MET A 59 -1.97 -8.08 -14.71
CA MET A 59 -2.19 -9.50 -14.86
C MET A 59 -0.90 -10.08 -15.45
N ASP A 60 -0.36 -11.11 -14.80
CA ASP A 60 0.70 -11.88 -15.39
C ASP A 60 0.06 -12.70 -16.52
N THR A 61 0.11 -12.18 -17.74
CA THR A 61 -0.17 -13.00 -18.91
C THR A 61 1.01 -13.95 -19.02
N GLU A 62 0.88 -15.14 -18.45
CA GLU A 62 1.84 -16.22 -18.68
C GLU A 62 2.08 -16.31 -20.20
N SER A 63 3.34 -16.15 -20.59
CA SER A 63 3.84 -16.51 -21.90
C SER A 63 3.43 -17.96 -22.15
N GLY A 64 2.36 -18.16 -22.92
CA GLY A 64 2.03 -19.47 -23.47
C GLY A 64 3.11 -19.86 -24.46
N GLU A 65 4.04 -20.70 -24.01
CA GLU A 65 4.85 -21.56 -24.88
C GLU A 65 4.07 -22.84 -25.23
#